data_AF-A0A1Y3XL88-F1
#
_entry.id   AF-A0A1Y3XL88-F1
#
_cell.length_a   1.000
_cell.length_b   1.000
_cell.length_c   1.000
_cell.angle_alpha   90.00
_cell.angle_beta   90.00
_cell.angle_gamma   90.00
#
_symmetry.space_group_name_H-M   'P 1'
#
loop_
_entity.id
_entity.type
_entity.pdbx_description
1 polymer ?
#
loop_
_entity_poly.entity_id
_entity_poly.type
_entity_poly.pdbx_seq_one_letter_code
_entity_poly.pdbx_strand_id
1 'polypeptide(L)'
;MGVSLTGLEGQGEAVAEAYQLFSAQYSVYLFERKKTLKEGYRVEDMAEDISRAMELLHLDSAYVYGVSQGGMIAQVLAIRYPEKVKKLVLCSTMSRPTEIMKRVGKTWLELAGKQDVVALNRNFLGCVFRGFSGECKESASISGKGRKCRGLLPFLYSGESSSEF
;
A
#
# COMPACT_ATOMS: atom_id res chain seq x y z
N MET A 1 -6.18 0.86 1.20
CA MET A 1 -5.07 0.35 2.02
C MET A 1 -3.95 -0.18 1.12
N GLY A 2 -2.69 0.04 1.49
CA GLY A 2 -1.51 -0.45 0.77
C GLY A 2 -1.17 -1.92 1.10
N VAL A 3 0.02 -2.38 0.69
CA VAL A 3 0.53 -3.71 1.05
C VAL A 3 1.00 -3.72 2.51
N SER A 4 0.06 -3.67 3.45
CA SER A 4 0.36 -3.86 4.87
C SER A 4 0.40 -5.35 5.19
N LEU A 5 1.35 -5.76 6.04
CA LEU A 5 1.40 -7.11 6.61
C LEU A 5 0.47 -7.26 7.81
N THR A 6 0.01 -6.14 8.39
CA THR A 6 -0.99 -6.10 9.46
C THR A 6 -2.35 -5.67 8.91
N GLY A 7 -3.39 -6.39 9.34
CA GLY A 7 -4.79 -6.04 9.08
C GLY A 7 -5.24 -4.83 9.91
N LEU A 8 -6.47 -4.39 9.76
CA LEU A 8 -7.06 -3.24 10.47
C LEU A 8 -7.61 -3.58 11.85
N GLU A 9 -7.64 -4.85 12.19
CA GLU A 9 -8.07 -5.33 13.50
C GLU A 9 -7.24 -4.66 14.61
N GLY A 10 -7.92 -3.98 15.54
CA GLY A 10 -7.28 -3.20 16.60
C GLY A 10 -6.72 -1.83 16.19
N GLN A 11 -6.81 -1.43 14.91
CA GLN A 11 -6.28 -0.16 14.40
C GLN A 11 -7.36 0.90 14.13
N GLY A 12 -8.59 0.69 14.60
CA GLY A 12 -9.75 1.53 14.28
C GLY A 12 -9.57 3.01 14.62
N GLU A 13 -9.04 3.32 15.80
CA GLU A 13 -8.82 4.71 16.24
C GLU A 13 -7.75 5.42 15.41
N ALA A 14 -6.60 4.77 15.19
CA ALA A 14 -5.52 5.34 14.39
C ALA A 14 -5.94 5.59 12.93
N VAL A 15 -6.77 4.71 12.37
CA VAL A 15 -7.35 4.91 11.04
C VAL A 15 -8.37 6.05 11.06
N ALA A 16 -9.26 6.11 12.05
CA ALA A 16 -10.24 7.17 12.17
C ALA A 16 -9.56 8.54 12.25
N GLU A 17 -8.49 8.67 13.04
CA GLU A 17 -7.66 9.87 13.14
C GLU A 17 -7.03 10.23 11.78
N ALA A 18 -6.40 9.26 11.11
CA ALA A 18 -5.75 9.47 9.81
C ALA A 18 -6.71 9.99 8.71
N TYR A 19 -8.00 9.64 8.80
CA TYR A 19 -9.03 10.07 7.85
C TYR A 19 -10.02 11.09 8.42
N GLN A 20 -9.79 11.63 9.61
CA GLN A 20 -10.71 12.55 10.31
C GLN A 20 -10.96 13.83 9.51
N LEU A 21 -9.98 14.30 8.75
CA LEU A 21 -10.15 15.47 7.88
C LEU A 21 -11.26 15.28 6.83
N PHE A 22 -11.51 14.05 6.39
CA PHE A 22 -12.58 13.74 5.45
C PHE A 22 -13.93 13.55 6.15
N SER A 23 -13.95 13.11 7.41
CA SER A 23 -15.21 12.78 8.10
C SER A 23 -16.10 14.00 8.35
N ALA A 24 -15.56 15.22 8.27
CA ALA A 24 -16.34 16.45 8.35
C ALA A 24 -17.30 16.65 7.16
N GLN A 25 -16.99 16.09 5.98
CA GLN A 25 -17.76 16.32 4.74
C GLN A 25 -18.15 15.03 4.01
N TYR A 26 -17.56 13.90 4.37
CA TYR A 26 -17.73 12.62 3.68
C TYR A 26 -18.00 11.50 4.67
N SER A 27 -18.89 10.58 4.30
CA SER A 27 -18.90 9.25 4.90
C SER A 27 -17.70 8.47 4.35
N VAL A 28 -16.79 8.05 5.23
CA VAL A 28 -15.57 7.34 4.85
C VAL A 28 -15.76 5.85 5.03
N TYR A 29 -15.59 5.09 3.94
CA TYR A 29 -15.60 3.63 3.95
C TYR A 29 -14.19 3.12 3.68
N LEU A 30 -13.68 2.26 4.59
CA LEU A 30 -12.36 1.67 4.45
C LEU A 30 -12.49 0.16 4.35
N PHE A 31 -12.06 -0.40 3.21
CA PHE A 31 -12.14 -1.83 2.97
C PHE A 31 -10.82 -2.52 3.32
N GLU A 32 -10.94 -3.55 4.17
CA GLU A 32 -9.84 -4.45 4.48
C GLU A 32 -9.71 -5.55 3.43
N ARG A 33 -8.49 -6.07 3.25
CA ARG A 33 -8.26 -7.25 2.42
C ARG A 33 -8.79 -8.49 3.14
N LYS A 34 -9.33 -9.45 2.38
CA LYS A 34 -9.66 -10.78 2.90
C LYS A 34 -8.45 -11.44 3.58
N LYS A 35 -8.69 -12.05 4.75
CA LYS A 35 -7.68 -12.78 5.53
C LYS A 35 -7.13 -14.01 4.79
N THR A 36 -8.00 -14.71 4.07
CA THR A 36 -7.64 -15.90 3.28
C THR A 36 -7.89 -15.62 1.80
N LEU A 37 -6.85 -15.78 0.99
CA LEU A 37 -6.91 -15.60 -0.45
C LEU A 37 -6.86 -16.97 -1.14
N LYS A 38 -7.57 -17.09 -2.26
CA LYS A 38 -7.47 -18.28 -3.11
C LYS A 38 -6.18 -18.24 -3.92
N GLU A 39 -5.71 -19.40 -4.36
CA GLU A 39 -4.58 -19.46 -5.30
C GLU A 39 -4.92 -18.67 -6.57
N GLY A 40 -3.94 -17.93 -7.11
CA GLY A 40 -4.14 -17.09 -8.29
C GLY A 40 -5.00 -15.83 -8.06
N TYR A 41 -5.29 -15.44 -6.82
CA TYR A 41 -6.06 -14.23 -6.50
C TYR A 41 -5.35 -12.94 -6.92
N ARG A 42 -6.03 -12.07 -7.66
CA ARG A 42 -5.45 -10.91 -8.35
C ARG A 42 -6.06 -9.59 -7.92
N VAL A 43 -5.48 -8.49 -8.39
CA VAL A 43 -6.00 -7.13 -8.19
C VAL A 43 -7.40 -6.99 -8.78
N GLU A 44 -7.68 -7.69 -9.88
CA GLU A 44 -9.00 -7.77 -10.50
C GLU A 44 -10.06 -8.36 -9.57
N ASP A 45 -9.71 -9.42 -8.82
CA ASP A 45 -10.62 -10.03 -7.85
C ASP A 45 -10.83 -9.13 -6.62
N MET A 46 -9.80 -8.36 -6.25
CA MET A 46 -9.94 -7.34 -5.21
C MET A 46 -10.90 -6.23 -5.64
N ALA A 47 -10.83 -5.77 -6.89
CA ALA A 47 -11.77 -4.76 -7.40
C ALA A 47 -13.20 -5.30 -7.46
N GLU A 48 -13.37 -6.58 -7.83
CA GLU A 48 -14.65 -7.29 -7.77
C GLU A 48 -15.23 -7.30 -6.35
N ASP A 49 -14.40 -7.62 -5.35
CA ASP A 49 -14.80 -7.59 -3.95
C ASP A 49 -15.25 -6.20 -3.49
N ILE A 50 -14.56 -5.13 -3.92
CA ILE A 50 -14.97 -3.76 -3.62
C ILE A 50 -16.32 -3.44 -4.28
N SER A 51 -16.50 -3.81 -5.55
CA SER A 51 -17.76 -3.60 -6.27
C SER A 51 -18.94 -4.24 -5.55
N ARG A 52 -18.79 -5.50 -5.11
CA ARG A 52 -19.80 -6.22 -4.32
C ARG A 52 -20.00 -5.60 -2.93
N ALA A 53 -18.93 -5.14 -2.29
CA ALA A 53 -19.05 -4.47 -0.99
C ALA A 53 -19.85 -3.16 -1.11
N MET A 54 -19.67 -2.40 -2.19
CA MET A 54 -20.48 -1.22 -2.47
C MET A 54 -21.97 -1.58 -2.64
N GLU A 55 -22.29 -2.67 -3.33
CA GLU A 55 -23.68 -3.13 -3.49
C GLU A 55 -24.33 -3.50 -2.16
N LEU A 56 -23.62 -4.26 -1.33
CA LEU A 56 -24.08 -4.66 0.00
C LEU A 56 -24.27 -3.47 0.95
N LEU A 57 -23.53 -2.39 0.73
CA LEU A 57 -23.65 -1.14 1.49
C LEU A 57 -24.62 -0.15 0.84
N HIS A 58 -25.28 -0.53 -0.25
CA HIS A 58 -26.18 0.32 -1.03
C HIS A 58 -25.51 1.63 -1.50
N LEU A 59 -24.25 1.54 -1.91
CA LEU A 59 -23.47 2.63 -2.48
C LEU A 59 -23.47 2.56 -4.00
N ASP A 60 -24.33 3.35 -4.65
CA ASP A 60 -24.38 3.41 -6.12
C ASP A 60 -23.07 3.90 -6.72
N SER A 61 -22.44 4.91 -6.10
CA SER A 61 -21.15 5.44 -6.54
C SER A 61 -20.44 6.25 -5.45
N ALA A 62 -19.10 6.28 -5.50
CA ALA A 62 -18.26 6.94 -4.50
C ALA A 62 -17.09 7.71 -5.13
N TYR A 63 -16.52 8.65 -4.36
CA TYR A 63 -15.17 9.15 -4.62
C TYR A 63 -14.17 8.10 -4.13
N VAL A 64 -13.30 7.63 -5.02
CA VAL A 64 -12.40 6.51 -4.72
C VAL A 64 -10.98 7.02 -4.52
N TYR A 65 -10.43 6.78 -3.34
CA TYR A 65 -9.06 7.11 -2.97
C TYR A 65 -8.23 5.83 -2.84
N GLY A 66 -7.23 5.67 -3.70
CA GLY A 66 -6.37 4.50 -3.75
C GLY A 66 -4.90 4.82 -3.41
N VAL A 67 -4.36 4.16 -2.40
CA VAL A 67 -2.94 4.29 -1.98
C VAL A 67 -2.18 3.01 -2.29
N SER A 68 -1.01 3.10 -2.93
CA SER A 68 -0.14 1.93 -3.21
C SER A 68 -0.90 0.83 -3.95
N GLN A 69 -0.96 -0.41 -3.44
CA GLN A 69 -1.78 -1.47 -4.04
C GLN A 69 -3.26 -1.08 -4.14
N GLY A 70 -3.79 -0.32 -3.18
CA GLY A 70 -5.14 0.24 -3.25
C GLY A 70 -5.37 1.12 -4.47
N GLY A 71 -4.33 1.78 -4.98
CA GLY A 71 -4.40 2.53 -6.24
C GLY A 71 -4.56 1.64 -7.47
N MET A 72 -3.91 0.46 -7.49
CA MET A 72 -4.10 -0.51 -8.57
C MET A 72 -5.53 -1.08 -8.56
N ILE A 73 -6.04 -1.41 -7.38
CA ILE A 73 -7.43 -1.87 -7.19
C ILE A 73 -8.40 -0.79 -7.67
N ALA A 74 -8.19 0.46 -7.26
CA ALA A 74 -9.05 1.58 -7.61
C ALA A 74 -9.05 1.87 -9.12
N GLN A 75 -7.91 1.72 -9.80
CA GLN A 75 -7.84 1.80 -11.27
C GLN A 75 -8.66 0.69 -11.94
N VAL A 76 -8.54 -0.55 -11.47
CA VAL A 76 -9.33 -1.66 -12.04
C VAL A 76 -10.83 -1.48 -11.76
N LEU A 77 -11.21 -1.01 -10.58
CA LEU A 77 -12.60 -0.65 -10.25
C LEU A 77 -13.13 0.40 -11.22
N ALA A 78 -12.39 1.49 -11.46
CA ALA A 78 -12.80 2.54 -12.39
C ALA A 78 -12.90 2.07 -13.85
N ILE A 79 -12.09 1.08 -14.25
CA ILE A 79 -12.14 0.51 -15.61
C ILE A 79 -13.33 -0.44 -15.78
N ARG A 80 -13.58 -1.32 -14.79
CA ARG A 80 -14.61 -2.37 -14.89
C ARG A 80 -16.00 -1.91 -14.47
N TYR A 81 -16.06 -1.00 -13.52
CA TYR A 81 -17.28 -0.48 -12.88
C TYR A 81 -17.26 1.06 -12.87
N PRO A 82 -17.14 1.71 -14.04
CA PRO A 82 -16.99 3.17 -14.13
C PRO A 82 -18.18 3.91 -13.48
N GLU A 83 -19.38 3.34 -13.52
CA GLU A 83 -20.59 3.88 -12.89
C GLU A 83 -20.46 4.02 -11.37
N LYS A 84 -19.63 3.19 -10.73
CA LYS A 84 -19.40 3.22 -9.28
C LYS A 84 -18.37 4.27 -8.85
N VAL A 85 -17.65 4.91 -9.78
CA VAL A 85 -16.53 5.82 -9.48
C VAL A 85 -16.84 7.25 -9.94
N LYS A 86 -17.18 8.13 -8.99
CA LYS A 86 -17.44 9.56 -9.26
C LYS A 86 -16.19 10.33 -9.64
N LYS A 87 -15.12 10.15 -8.85
CA LYS A 87 -13.76 10.62 -9.13
C LYS A 87 -12.75 9.64 -8.54
N LEU A 88 -11.57 9.60 -9.15
CA LEU A 88 -10.47 8.74 -8.74
C LEU A 88 -9.28 9.58 -8.30
N VAL A 89 -8.78 9.31 -7.09
CA VAL A 89 -7.55 9.92 -6.55
C VAL A 89 -6.55 8.81 -6.26
N LEU A 90 -5.34 8.95 -6.81
CA LEU A 90 -4.28 7.94 -6.74
C LEU A 90 -3.07 8.50 -6.00
N CYS A 91 -2.57 7.76 -5.01
CA CYS A 91 -1.43 8.16 -4.20
C CYS A 91 -0.40 7.04 -4.13
N SER A 92 0.87 7.36 -4.42
CA SER A 92 2.02 6.44 -4.28
C SER A 92 1.77 5.04 -4.89
N THR A 93 1.25 5.00 -6.11
CA THR A 93 0.83 3.76 -6.80
C THR A 93 1.46 3.65 -8.19
N MET A 94 1.14 2.58 -8.92
CA MET A 94 1.57 2.33 -10.29
C MET A 94 0.41 1.82 -11.14
N SER A 95 0.47 2.09 -12.44
CA SER A 95 -0.47 1.52 -13.42
C SER A 95 -0.13 0.11 -13.86
N ARG A 96 1.15 -0.28 -13.76
CA ARG A 96 1.63 -1.63 -14.09
C ARG A 96 2.95 -1.92 -13.36
N PRO A 97 3.19 -3.17 -12.89
CA PRO A 97 4.47 -3.57 -12.33
C PRO A 97 5.61 -3.45 -13.35
N THR A 98 6.68 -2.78 -12.94
CA THR A 98 7.96 -2.76 -13.66
C THR A 98 8.71 -4.08 -13.49
N GLU A 99 9.72 -4.33 -14.33
CA GLU A 99 10.57 -5.53 -14.18
C GLU A 99 11.31 -5.56 -12.83
N ILE A 100 11.69 -4.39 -12.29
CA ILE A 100 12.28 -4.28 -10.95
C ILE A 100 11.28 -4.78 -9.90
N MET A 101 10.05 -4.30 -9.96
CA MET A 101 8.99 -4.70 -9.02
C MET A 101 8.66 -6.18 -9.13
N LYS A 102 8.64 -6.76 -10.33
CA LYS A 102 8.45 -8.21 -10.52
C LYS A 102 9.59 -9.01 -9.89
N ARG A 103 10.84 -8.59 -10.06
CA ARG A 103 12.01 -9.25 -9.43
C ARG A 103 11.94 -9.17 -7.91
N VAL A 104 11.65 -7.99 -7.34
CA VAL A 104 11.47 -7.80 -5.90
C VAL A 104 10.33 -8.66 -5.38
N GLY A 105 9.18 -8.69 -6.07
CA GLY A 105 8.05 -9.54 -5.73
C GLY A 105 8.42 -11.03 -5.72
N LYS A 106 9.22 -11.49 -6.69
CA LYS A 106 9.73 -12.87 -6.70
C LYS A 106 10.61 -13.16 -5.48
N THR A 107 11.53 -12.25 -5.11
CA THR A 107 12.33 -12.38 -3.88
C THR A 107 11.44 -12.48 -2.64
N TRP A 108 10.39 -11.65 -2.54
CA TRP A 108 9.47 -11.70 -1.40
C TRP A 108 8.70 -13.01 -1.33
N LEU A 109 8.25 -13.55 -2.47
CA LEU A 109 7.59 -14.86 -2.54
C LEU A 109 8.52 -15.99 -2.08
N GLU A 110 9.78 -15.98 -2.51
CA GLU A 110 10.77 -16.97 -2.08
C GLU A 110 11.07 -16.90 -0.58
N LEU A 111 11.22 -15.70 -0.01
CA LEU A 111 11.45 -15.50 1.42
C LEU A 111 10.23 -15.88 2.26
N ALA A 112 9.03 -15.51 1.80
CA ALA A 112 7.77 -15.90 2.44
C ALA A 112 7.59 -17.44 2.43
N GLY A 113 7.90 -18.11 1.31
CA GLY A 113 7.86 -19.57 1.21
C GLY A 113 8.82 -20.28 2.16
N LYS A 114 9.95 -19.65 2.50
CA LYS A 114 10.91 -20.11 3.52
C LYS A 114 10.51 -19.73 4.95
N GLN A 115 9.43 -18.96 5.13
CA GLN A 115 9.01 -18.36 6.39
C GLN A 115 10.09 -17.49 7.06
N ASP A 116 11.01 -16.93 6.26
CA ASP A 116 12.07 -16.04 6.76
C ASP A 116 11.54 -14.60 6.87
N VAL A 117 10.77 -14.36 7.92
CA VAL A 117 10.10 -13.07 8.19
C VAL A 117 11.10 -11.94 8.41
N VAL A 118 12.29 -12.23 8.95
CA VAL A 118 13.32 -11.22 9.22
C VAL A 118 13.95 -10.74 7.91
N ALA A 119 14.36 -11.68 7.04
CA ALA A 119 14.90 -11.31 5.74
C ALA A 119 13.85 -10.65 4.85
N LEU A 120 12.59 -11.13 4.91
CA LEU A 120 11.48 -10.52 4.18
C LEU A 120 11.27 -9.06 4.60
N ASN A 121 11.15 -8.80 5.90
CA ASN A 121 10.97 -7.43 6.42
C ASN A 121 12.16 -6.53 6.09
N ARG A 122 13.39 -7.03 6.23
CA ARG A 122 14.60 -6.28 5.86
C ARG A 122 14.61 -5.91 4.38
N ASN A 123 14.29 -6.87 3.50
CA ASN A 123 14.25 -6.64 2.07
C ASN A 123 13.12 -5.66 1.70
N PHE A 124 11.93 -5.83 2.28
CA PHE A 124 10.79 -4.93 2.10
C PHE A 124 11.16 -3.49 2.47
N LEU A 125 11.67 -3.26 3.69
CA LEU A 125 12.07 -1.93 4.15
C LEU A 125 13.17 -1.34 3.27
N GLY A 126 14.18 -2.15 2.92
CA GLY A 126 15.29 -1.75 2.07
C GLY A 126 14.90 -1.48 0.61
N CYS A 127 13.76 -1.95 0.12
CA CYS A 127 13.27 -1.65 -1.22
C CYS A 127 12.28 -0.49 -1.23
N VAL A 128 11.38 -0.44 -0.26
CA VAL A 128 10.29 0.55 -0.18
C VAL A 128 10.79 1.90 0.37
N PHE A 129 11.66 1.87 1.37
CA PHE A 129 12.15 3.07 2.07
C PHE A 129 13.62 3.36 1.78
N ARG A 130 14.17 2.81 0.68
CA ARG A 130 15.58 2.99 0.28
C ARG A 130 15.99 4.46 0.09
N GLY A 131 15.02 5.37 -0.09
CA GLY A 131 15.26 6.82 -0.12
C GLY A 131 15.45 7.49 1.26
N PHE A 132 15.20 6.79 2.37
CA PHE A 132 15.31 7.31 3.74
C PHE A 132 16.57 6.86 4.47
N SER A 133 17.14 5.71 4.10
CA SER A 133 18.41 5.20 4.65
C SER A 133 19.53 5.53 3.68
N GLY A 134 20.29 6.58 3.98
CA GLY A 134 21.40 7.09 3.16
C GLY A 134 22.61 6.16 3.02
N GLU A 135 22.42 4.87 2.82
CA GLU A 135 23.51 3.92 2.56
C GLU A 135 23.49 3.46 1.11
N CYS A 136 24.23 4.22 0.31
CA CYS A 136 24.59 3.86 -1.05
C CYS A 136 25.75 2.86 -1.01
N LYS A 137 25.48 1.59 -1.31
CA LYS A 137 26.45 0.73 -2.01
C LYS A 137 25.77 0.07 -3.20
N GLU A 138 25.92 0.75 -4.32
CA GLU A 138 25.71 0.23 -5.67
C GLU A 138 26.82 -0.78 -5.98
N SER A 139 26.45 -2.02 -6.29
CA SER A 139 27.21 -2.83 -7.24
C SER A 139 26.43 -2.86 -8.56
N ALA A 140 26.35 -1.71 -9.22
CA ALA A 140 26.03 -1.60 -10.62
C ALA A 140 26.66 -0.31 -11.15
N SER A 141 27.84 -0.44 -11.73
CA SER A 141 28.54 0.64 -12.43
C SER A 141 27.72 1.12 -13.63
N ILE A 142 27.05 2.27 -13.53
CA ILE A 142 26.65 3.06 -14.70
C ILE A 142 26.94 4.54 -14.40
N SER A 143 27.88 5.09 -15.17
CA SER A 143 28.28 6.49 -15.17
C SER A 143 27.12 7.40 -15.55
N GLY A 144 26.81 8.41 -14.74
CA GLY A 144 25.84 9.45 -15.11
C GLY A 144 25.58 10.50 -14.03
N LYS A 145 26.27 11.65 -14.16
CA LYS A 145 26.13 12.95 -13.47
C LYS A 145 24.95 13.12 -12.49
N GLY A 146 25.30 13.45 -11.24
CA GLY A 146 24.38 13.66 -10.13
C GLY A 146 23.52 14.93 -10.18
N ARG A 147 22.45 14.90 -9.39
CA ARG A 147 21.72 16.09 -8.92
C ARG A 147 21.47 15.95 -7.42
N LYS A 148 21.94 16.95 -6.66
CA LYS A 148 21.65 17.17 -5.24
C LYS A 148 20.19 17.63 -5.10
N CYS A 149 19.41 16.98 -4.25
CA CYS A 149 18.15 17.55 -3.75
C CYS A 149 18.27 17.77 -2.24
N ARG A 150 18.00 19.01 -1.82
CA ARG A 150 18.01 19.50 -0.43
C ARG A 150 16.75 19.05 0.30
N GLY A 151 16.94 18.61 1.55
CA GLY A 151 16.10 18.77 2.73
C GLY A 151 14.58 18.60 2.65
N LEU A 152 14.07 17.62 3.39
CA LEU A 152 12.85 17.72 4.21
C LEU A 152 12.97 16.73 5.38
N LEU A 153 12.59 17.21 6.58
CA LEU A 153 12.84 16.62 7.89
C LEU A 153 12.21 15.23 8.12
N PRO A 154 12.75 14.44 9.07
CA PRO A 154 12.21 13.13 9.44
C PRO A 154 11.04 13.26 10.42
N PHE A 155 9.93 12.57 10.14
CA PHE A 155 8.95 12.18 11.16
C PHE A 155 9.15 10.69 11.40
N LEU A 156 10.06 10.36 12.31
CA LEU A 156 10.28 9.00 12.79
C LEU A 156 10.17 9.03 14.32
N TYR A 157 9.06 8.46 14.79
CA TYR A 157 8.98 7.64 16.00
C TYR A 157 10.02 7.94 17.10
N SER A 158 9.68 8.83 18.03
CA SER A 158 10.23 8.79 19.38
C SER A 158 9.37 7.82 20.20
N GLY A 159 9.82 6.58 20.30
CA GLY A 159 9.29 5.59 21.23
C GLY A 159 10.47 4.86 21.84
N GLU A 160 11.06 5.46 22.86
CA GLU A 160 12.05 4.80 23.71
C GLU A 160 11.40 3.57 24.35
N SER A 161 12.12 2.45 24.31
CA SER A 161 11.84 1.34 25.20
C SER A 161 12.02 1.81 26.64
N SER A 162 11.01 1.65 27.47
CA SER A 162 11.19 1.52 28.91
C SER A 162 10.43 0.28 29.35
N SER A 163 11.22 -0.70 29.81
CA SER A 163 10.81 -1.76 30.71
C SER A 163 10.10 -1.18 31.93
N GLU A 164 8.95 -1.75 32.29
CA GLU A 164 8.53 -2.15 33.65
C GLU A 164 6.99 -2.14 33.76
N PHE A 165 6.46 -3.31 34.15
CA PHE A 165 5.08 -3.68 34.53
C PHE A 165 3.96 -3.69 33.48
#